data_AF-A0A7V9D0D0-F1
#
_entry.id   AF-A0A7V9D0D0-F1
#
_cell.length_a   1.000
_cell.length_b   1.000
_cell.length_c   1.000
_cell.angle_alpha   90.00
_cell.angle_beta   90.00
_cell.angle_gamma   90.00
#
_symmetry.space_group_name_H-M   'P 1'
#
loop_
_entity.id
_entity.type
_entity.pdbx_description
1 polymer ?
#
loop_
_entity_poly.entity_id
_entity_poly.type
_entity_poly.pdbx_seq_one_letter_code
_entity_poly.pdbx_strand_id
1 'polypeptide(L)'
;MMGVLALVSVHGGMSVALADERVCRGTLGTITVDNLRVPSGATCTLNATRVKGTVKVERGATLKAYGIRVVGNVQAENAARVNVQNSSVIGGSIQIVQGKAAMITSSRINGDVLFDDNTSYLRASYNRIGGNLQAFQNTGGVYVYRNTVDGNLQCKANYPRPTGGGNIVYGNKEDQCSRL
;
A
#
# COMPACT_ATOMS: atom_id res chain seq x y z
N MET A 1 67.30 23.13 -11.61
CA MET A 1 67.21 21.92 -10.76
C MET A 1 65.87 22.00 -10.03
N MET A 2 64.97 21.05 -10.29
CA MET A 2 63.77 20.67 -9.49
C MET A 2 62.66 21.74 -9.35
N GLY A 3 61.37 21.48 -9.51
CA GLY A 3 60.60 20.27 -9.76
C GLY A 3 59.10 20.61 -9.65
N VAL A 4 58.31 20.04 -10.57
CA VAL A 4 56.96 19.45 -10.46
C VAL A 4 55.97 20.04 -9.44
N LEU A 5 54.74 20.36 -9.88
CA LEU A 5 53.52 19.63 -9.47
C LEU A 5 52.32 20.05 -10.33
N ALA A 6 51.90 19.15 -11.21
CA ALA A 6 50.64 19.24 -11.93
C ALA A 6 49.52 18.71 -11.02
N LEU A 7 48.52 19.56 -10.71
CA LEU A 7 47.30 19.16 -10.02
C LEU A 7 46.30 18.61 -11.04
N VAL A 8 46.11 17.29 -11.02
CA VAL A 8 45.04 16.61 -11.75
C VAL A 8 43.79 16.65 -10.88
N SER A 9 42.77 17.39 -11.30
CA SER A 9 41.46 17.44 -10.63
C SER A 9 40.57 16.29 -11.10
N VAL A 10 40.56 15.21 -10.31
CA VAL A 10 39.64 14.08 -10.50
C VAL A 10 38.24 14.51 -10.10
N HIS A 11 37.39 14.79 -11.10
CA HIS A 11 35.96 15.02 -10.90
C HIS A 11 35.27 13.66 -10.74
N GLY A 12 35.17 13.19 -9.50
CA GLY A 12 34.33 12.05 -9.14
C GLY A 12 32.86 12.42 -9.33
N GLY A 13 32.30 12.11 -10.49
CA GLY A 13 30.86 12.21 -10.72
C GLY A 13 30.13 11.22 -9.81
N MET A 14 29.49 11.71 -8.75
CA MET A 14 28.54 10.92 -7.99
C MET A 14 27.33 10.64 -8.89
N SER A 15 27.27 9.44 -9.47
CA SER A 15 26.03 8.95 -10.06
C SER A 15 25.02 8.78 -8.94
N VAL A 16 24.16 9.78 -8.75
CA VAL A 16 22.96 9.61 -7.93
C VAL A 16 22.12 8.56 -8.63
N ALA A 17 22.12 7.33 -8.09
CA ALA A 17 21.25 6.26 -8.56
C ALA A 17 19.80 6.65 -8.22
N LEU A 18 19.18 7.47 -9.09
CA LEU A 18 17.75 7.67 -9.08
C LEU A 18 17.12 6.32 -9.41
N ALA A 19 16.51 5.67 -8.41
CA ALA A 19 15.72 4.47 -8.66
C ALA A 19 14.68 4.80 -9.73
N ASP A 20 14.71 4.07 -10.85
CA ASP A 20 13.85 4.36 -11.99
C ASP A 20 12.38 4.17 -11.60
N GLU A 21 11.59 5.25 -11.68
CA GLU A 21 10.18 5.23 -11.31
C GLU A 21 9.34 4.85 -12.54
N ARG A 22 8.76 3.65 -12.51
CA ARG A 22 7.87 3.22 -13.59
C ARG A 22 6.50 3.89 -13.45
N VAL A 23 6.16 4.77 -14.39
CA VAL A 23 4.81 5.32 -14.51
C VAL A 23 3.87 4.31 -15.18
N CYS A 24 2.77 3.92 -14.52
CA CYS A 24 1.79 2.97 -15.03
C CYS A 24 0.45 3.65 -15.37
N ARG A 25 0.04 3.58 -16.64
CA ARG A 25 -1.25 4.12 -17.15
C ARG A 25 -2.14 3.07 -17.83
N GLY A 26 -1.83 1.79 -17.61
CA GLY A 26 -2.48 0.66 -18.28
C GLY A 26 -2.17 -0.64 -17.55
N THR A 27 -1.93 -1.71 -18.29
CA THR A 27 -1.66 -3.03 -17.69
C THR A 27 -0.17 -3.36 -17.72
N LEU A 28 0.36 -3.83 -16.60
CA LEU A 28 1.67 -4.48 -16.51
C LEU A 28 1.47 -5.95 -16.15
N GLY A 29 2.15 -6.83 -16.87
CA GLY A 29 2.17 -8.27 -16.59
C GLY A 29 3.27 -8.64 -15.60
N THR A 30 3.80 -9.85 -15.76
CA THR A 30 4.90 -10.41 -14.96
C THR A 30 6.22 -9.74 -15.31
N ILE A 31 6.43 -8.52 -14.79
CA ILE A 31 7.67 -7.77 -14.93
C ILE A 31 8.17 -7.34 -13.54
N THR A 32 9.45 -6.98 -13.46
CA THR A 32 10.02 -6.34 -12.27
C THR A 32 10.29 -4.87 -12.54
N VAL A 33 9.89 -4.01 -11.62
CA VAL A 33 10.17 -2.56 -11.63
C VAL A 33 10.75 -2.15 -10.27
N ASP A 34 11.46 -1.03 -10.21
CA ASP A 34 11.99 -0.53 -8.95
C ASP A 34 10.88 0.16 -8.15
N ASN A 35 10.55 1.42 -8.46
CA ASN A 35 9.35 2.08 -7.93
C ASN A 35 8.25 2.10 -8.99
N LEU A 36 6.99 2.20 -8.55
CA LEU A 36 5.85 2.32 -9.45
C LEU A 36 4.94 3.47 -9.05
N ARG A 37 4.60 4.32 -10.01
CA ARG A 37 3.66 5.42 -9.84
C ARG A 37 2.45 5.23 -10.74
N VAL A 38 1.25 5.29 -10.18
CA VAL A 38 0.00 5.44 -10.92
C VAL A 38 -0.37 6.92 -10.90
N PRO A 39 -0.22 7.63 -12.02
CA PRO A 39 -0.41 9.07 -12.06
C PRO A 39 -1.89 9.44 -11.88
N SER A 40 -2.13 10.69 -11.49
CA SER A 40 -3.46 11.20 -11.20
C SER A 40 -4.50 10.87 -12.29
N GLY A 41 -5.67 10.41 -11.87
CA GLY A 41 -6.77 10.01 -12.76
C GLY A 41 -6.54 8.76 -13.62
N ALA A 42 -5.33 8.20 -13.65
CA ALA A 42 -5.03 7.02 -14.45
C ALA A 42 -5.50 5.73 -13.77
N THR A 43 -5.70 4.70 -14.59
CA THR A 43 -5.90 3.33 -14.11
C THR A 43 -4.66 2.51 -14.41
N CYS A 44 -4.16 1.79 -13.41
CA CYS A 44 -3.10 0.81 -13.55
C CYS A 44 -3.61 -0.57 -13.13
N THR A 45 -3.36 -1.58 -13.95
CA THR A 45 -3.58 -2.99 -13.62
C THR A 45 -2.24 -3.69 -13.53
N LEU A 46 -1.96 -4.35 -12.40
CA LEU A 46 -0.76 -5.13 -12.17
C LEU A 46 -1.13 -6.60 -12.06
N ASN A 47 -0.58 -7.44 -12.94
CA ASN A 47 -0.81 -8.88 -12.96
C ASN A 47 0.52 -9.59 -12.72
N ALA A 48 0.69 -10.17 -11.54
CA ALA A 48 1.93 -10.84 -11.13
C ALA A 48 3.20 -9.96 -11.23
N THR A 49 3.04 -8.64 -11.22
CA THR A 49 4.14 -7.67 -11.25
C THR A 49 4.91 -7.69 -9.93
N ARG A 50 6.24 -7.56 -10.00
CA ARG A 50 7.13 -7.37 -8.85
C ARG A 50 7.62 -5.93 -8.78
N VAL A 51 7.40 -5.27 -7.64
CA VAL A 51 7.87 -3.90 -7.36
C VAL A 51 8.90 -3.99 -6.24
N LYS A 52 10.14 -3.57 -6.49
CA LYS A 52 11.22 -3.63 -5.48
C LYS A 52 11.12 -2.54 -4.42
N GLY A 53 10.48 -1.43 -4.76
CA GLY A 53 10.25 -0.30 -3.89
C GLY A 53 8.78 -0.12 -3.59
N THR A 54 8.32 1.12 -3.69
CA THR A 54 6.97 1.54 -3.30
C THR A 54 6.07 1.68 -4.53
N VAL A 55 4.79 1.35 -4.33
CA VAL A 55 3.71 1.70 -5.25
C VAL A 55 3.03 2.95 -4.74
N LYS A 56 3.09 4.05 -5.50
CA LYS A 56 2.39 5.30 -5.22
C LYS A 56 1.19 5.46 -6.13
N VAL A 57 0.01 5.62 -5.56
CA VAL A 57 -1.26 5.84 -6.28
C VAL A 57 -1.74 7.26 -6.00
N GLU A 58 -1.79 8.09 -7.05
CA GLU A 58 -2.10 9.50 -6.90
C GLU A 58 -3.61 9.81 -6.90
N ARG A 59 -3.93 11.10 -6.76
CA ARG A 59 -5.28 11.62 -6.73
C ARG A 59 -6.14 11.10 -7.88
N GLY A 60 -7.31 10.58 -7.54
CA GLY A 60 -8.29 10.08 -8.50
C GLY A 60 -7.83 8.85 -9.29
N ALA A 61 -6.64 8.31 -9.02
CA ALA A 61 -6.13 7.16 -9.74
C ALA A 61 -6.76 5.85 -9.23
N THR A 62 -6.70 4.82 -10.06
CA THR A 62 -7.15 3.47 -9.73
C THR A 62 -6.01 2.47 -9.86
N LEU A 63 -5.75 1.70 -8.80
CA LEU A 63 -4.86 0.55 -8.82
C LEU A 63 -5.68 -0.74 -8.72
N LYS A 64 -5.44 -1.66 -9.64
CA LYS A 64 -5.93 -3.05 -9.59
C LYS A 64 -4.74 -4.00 -9.58
N ALA A 65 -4.43 -4.58 -8.42
CA ALA A 65 -3.29 -5.46 -8.23
C ALA A 65 -3.73 -6.90 -7.95
N TYR A 66 -3.23 -7.83 -8.76
CA TYR A 66 -3.56 -9.25 -8.71
C TYR A 66 -2.29 -10.08 -8.63
N GLY A 67 -2.10 -10.78 -7.50
CA GLY A 67 -0.94 -11.66 -7.27
C GLY A 67 0.41 -10.96 -7.36
N ILE A 68 0.47 -9.69 -6.94
CA ILE A 68 1.70 -8.91 -7.04
C ILE A 68 2.63 -9.18 -5.86
N ARG A 69 3.90 -8.84 -6.04
CA ARG A 69 4.87 -8.77 -4.94
C ARG A 69 5.45 -7.36 -4.84
N VAL A 70 5.17 -6.66 -3.76
CA VAL A 70 5.77 -5.36 -3.45
C VAL A 70 6.70 -5.54 -2.27
N VAL A 71 7.97 -5.16 -2.41
CA VAL A 71 8.93 -5.24 -1.30
C VAL A 71 8.73 -4.09 -0.32
N GLY A 72 8.43 -2.89 -0.82
CA GLY A 72 8.09 -1.72 -0.01
C GLY A 72 6.60 -1.61 0.30
N ASN A 73 6.08 -0.38 0.23
CA ASN A 73 4.71 -0.03 0.63
C ASN A 73 3.77 0.11 -0.57
N VAL A 74 2.47 0.07 -0.31
CA VAL A 74 1.44 0.61 -1.21
C VAL A 74 0.86 1.86 -0.54
N GLN A 75 1.07 3.02 -1.15
CA GLN A 75 0.64 4.32 -0.63
C GLN A 75 -0.34 4.96 -1.59
N ALA A 76 -1.52 5.29 -1.10
CA ALA A 76 -2.57 5.89 -1.90
C ALA A 76 -3.19 7.06 -1.15
N GLU A 77 -2.99 8.26 -1.68
CA GLU A 77 -3.56 9.49 -1.14
C GLU A 77 -4.54 10.07 -2.15
N ASN A 78 -5.75 10.39 -1.72
CA ASN A 78 -6.80 10.92 -2.60
C ASN A 78 -7.18 9.98 -3.77
N ALA A 79 -6.87 8.68 -3.70
CA ALA A 79 -7.10 7.73 -4.79
C ALA A 79 -8.58 7.39 -4.99
N ALA A 80 -8.98 7.13 -6.25
CA ALA A 80 -10.35 6.73 -6.55
C ALA A 80 -10.63 5.27 -6.17
N ARG A 81 -9.67 4.36 -6.39
CA ARG A 81 -9.80 2.96 -5.98
C ARG A 81 -8.47 2.27 -5.82
N VAL A 82 -8.32 1.47 -4.77
CA VAL A 82 -7.15 0.57 -4.62
C VAL A 82 -7.61 -0.85 -4.30
N ASN A 83 -7.34 -1.77 -5.21
CA ASN A 83 -7.59 -3.19 -5.01
C ASN A 83 -6.25 -3.94 -4.96
N VAL A 84 -6.03 -4.72 -3.89
CA VAL A 84 -4.88 -5.63 -3.74
C VAL A 84 -5.43 -7.01 -3.41
N GLN A 85 -5.27 -7.95 -4.35
CA GLN A 85 -6.01 -9.22 -4.35
C GLN A 85 -5.14 -10.40 -4.81
N ASN A 86 -5.72 -11.60 -4.79
CA ASN A 86 -5.17 -12.83 -5.38
C ASN A 86 -3.78 -13.24 -4.84
N SER A 87 -3.66 -13.48 -3.54
CA SER A 87 -2.39 -13.92 -2.91
C SER A 87 -1.24 -12.93 -3.07
N SER A 88 -1.55 -11.63 -3.11
CA SER A 88 -0.52 -10.59 -3.16
C SER A 88 0.32 -10.56 -1.88
N VAL A 89 1.60 -10.21 -2.02
CA VAL A 89 2.55 -10.10 -0.91
C VAL A 89 3.12 -8.69 -0.86
N ILE A 90 2.89 -7.99 0.26
CA ILE A 90 3.40 -6.66 0.54
C ILE A 90 4.40 -6.74 1.70
N GLY A 91 5.66 -6.39 1.43
CA GLY A 91 6.74 -6.44 2.39
C GLY A 91 6.71 -5.32 3.43
N GLY A 92 6.06 -4.20 3.11
CA GLY A 92 5.75 -3.12 4.03
C GLY A 92 4.26 -3.04 4.38
N SER A 93 3.75 -1.81 4.46
CA SER A 93 2.38 -1.48 4.82
C SER A 93 1.54 -1.06 3.60
N ILE A 94 0.22 -1.10 3.75
CA ILE A 94 -0.75 -0.52 2.82
C ILE A 94 -1.44 0.66 3.51
N GLN A 95 -1.37 1.85 2.91
CA GLN A 95 -1.98 3.06 3.45
C GLN A 95 -2.91 3.68 2.41
N ILE A 96 -4.19 3.79 2.74
CA ILE A 96 -5.21 4.45 1.92
C ILE A 96 -5.78 5.62 2.72
N VAL A 97 -5.44 6.83 2.29
CA VAL A 97 -5.72 8.07 3.01
C VAL A 97 -6.49 9.03 2.12
N GLN A 98 -7.57 9.62 2.64
CA GLN A 98 -8.41 10.60 1.92
C GLN A 98 -8.95 10.08 0.57
N GLY A 99 -9.02 8.76 0.40
CA GLY A 99 -9.43 8.12 -0.83
C GLY A 99 -10.94 7.90 -0.91
N LYS A 100 -11.33 7.14 -1.92
CA LYS A 100 -12.69 6.62 -2.06
C LYS A 100 -12.77 5.17 -1.61
N ALA A 101 -12.65 4.22 -2.53
CA ALA A 101 -12.88 2.80 -2.24
C ALA A 101 -11.58 1.99 -2.18
N ALA A 102 -11.54 0.94 -1.36
CA ALA A 102 -10.43 0.00 -1.36
C ALA A 102 -10.87 -1.42 -1.04
N MET A 103 -10.22 -2.40 -1.65
CA MET A 103 -10.39 -3.83 -1.36
C MET A 103 -9.04 -4.50 -1.22
N ILE A 104 -8.67 -4.81 0.02
CA ILE A 104 -7.48 -5.57 0.35
C ILE A 104 -7.93 -6.97 0.75
N THR A 105 -7.73 -7.95 -0.12
CA THR A 105 -8.27 -9.29 0.08
C THR A 105 -7.27 -10.38 -0.23
N SER A 106 -7.32 -11.47 0.54
CA SER A 106 -6.51 -12.68 0.28
C SER A 106 -5.02 -12.35 0.08
N SER A 107 -4.43 -11.56 0.98
CA SER A 107 -3.07 -11.04 0.85
C SER A 107 -2.24 -11.22 2.12
N ARG A 108 -0.92 -11.29 1.97
CA ARG A 108 0.04 -11.21 3.09
C ARG A 108 0.67 -9.84 3.13
N ILE A 109 0.51 -9.15 4.25
CA ILE A 109 1.06 -7.81 4.50
C ILE A 109 1.95 -7.93 5.73
N ASN A 110 3.24 -7.62 5.61
CA ASN A 110 4.16 -7.73 6.74
C ASN A 110 4.03 -6.55 7.71
N GLY A 111 3.69 -5.35 7.21
CA GLY A 111 3.42 -4.18 8.02
C GLY A 111 1.93 -4.02 8.36
N ASP A 112 1.49 -2.77 8.42
CA ASP A 112 0.12 -2.38 8.76
C ASP A 112 -0.79 -2.27 7.54
N VAL A 113 -2.10 -2.29 7.80
CA VAL A 113 -3.12 -1.80 6.87
C VAL A 113 -3.82 -0.62 7.52
N LEU A 114 -3.73 0.56 6.89
CA LEU A 114 -4.38 1.79 7.34
C LEU A 114 -5.42 2.25 6.32
N PHE A 115 -6.63 2.48 6.81
CA PHE A 115 -7.67 3.24 6.13
C PHE A 115 -7.99 4.49 6.95
N ASP A 116 -7.68 5.67 6.41
CA ASP A 116 -7.95 6.95 7.09
C ASP A 116 -8.71 7.93 6.18
N ASP A 117 -9.81 8.48 6.70
CA ASP A 117 -10.60 9.53 6.05
C ASP A 117 -11.11 9.18 4.64
N ASN A 118 -11.52 7.92 4.40
CA ASN A 118 -12.03 7.50 3.09
C ASN A 118 -13.55 7.62 3.00
N THR A 119 -14.02 7.92 1.79
CA THR A 119 -15.43 8.32 1.54
C THR A 119 -16.30 7.25 0.89
N SER A 120 -15.76 6.10 0.52
CA SER A 120 -16.52 4.99 -0.07
C SER A 120 -16.22 3.67 0.60
N TYR A 121 -16.91 2.61 0.19
CA TYR A 121 -16.80 1.29 0.81
C TYR A 121 -15.36 0.77 0.84
N LEU A 122 -14.95 0.35 2.03
CA LEU A 122 -13.66 -0.26 2.31
C LEU A 122 -13.83 -1.71 2.74
N ARG A 123 -12.94 -2.57 2.27
CA ARG A 123 -12.89 -3.98 2.66
C ARG A 123 -11.47 -4.44 2.94
N ALA A 124 -11.28 -5.03 4.11
CA ALA A 124 -10.13 -5.86 4.45
C ALA A 124 -10.63 -7.27 4.81
N SER A 125 -10.34 -8.27 3.98
CA SER A 125 -10.76 -9.64 4.30
C SER A 125 -9.79 -10.73 3.86
N TYR A 126 -9.68 -11.80 4.65
CA TYR A 126 -8.81 -12.95 4.33
C TYR A 126 -7.32 -12.57 4.26
N ASN A 127 -6.89 -11.56 5.01
CA ASN A 127 -5.49 -11.15 5.02
C ASN A 127 -4.73 -11.73 6.22
N ARG A 128 -3.42 -11.94 6.04
CA ARG A 128 -2.46 -12.11 7.14
C ARG A 128 -1.65 -10.82 7.28
N ILE A 129 -1.80 -10.12 8.39
CA ILE A 129 -1.24 -8.78 8.63
C ILE A 129 -0.27 -8.90 9.81
N GLY A 130 1.01 -8.57 9.57
CA GLY A 130 2.07 -8.64 10.58
C GLY A 130 2.06 -7.45 11.56
N GLY A 131 1.49 -6.32 11.16
CA GLY A 131 1.24 -5.16 12.02
C GLY A 131 -0.22 -5.06 12.45
N ASN A 132 -0.72 -3.83 12.46
CA ASN A 132 -2.08 -3.47 12.84
C ASN A 132 -3.02 -3.41 11.63
N LEU A 133 -4.31 -3.57 11.88
CA LEU A 133 -5.37 -3.15 10.97
C LEU A 133 -6.10 -1.96 11.59
N GLN A 134 -5.99 -0.81 10.94
CA GLN A 134 -6.48 0.46 11.45
C GLN A 134 -7.49 1.08 10.49
N ALA A 135 -8.64 1.49 11.02
CA ALA A 135 -9.68 2.19 10.28
C ALA A 135 -10.13 3.44 11.04
N PHE A 136 -9.85 4.61 10.50
CA PHE A 136 -10.15 5.89 11.14
C PHE A 136 -10.97 6.79 10.22
N GLN A 137 -12.01 7.42 10.76
CA GLN A 137 -12.72 8.53 10.11
C GLN A 137 -13.35 8.19 8.74
N ASN A 138 -13.56 6.91 8.43
CA ASN A 138 -14.10 6.52 7.13
C ASN A 138 -15.64 6.63 7.10
N THR A 139 -16.18 7.23 6.03
CA THR A 139 -17.61 7.57 5.91
C THR A 139 -18.41 6.69 4.93
N GLY A 140 -17.73 5.85 4.15
CA GLY A 140 -18.36 4.96 3.17
C GLY A 140 -18.68 3.54 3.67
N GLY A 141 -18.42 3.28 4.96
CA GLY A 141 -18.54 1.95 5.58
C GLY A 141 -17.28 1.10 5.42
N VAL A 142 -16.96 0.36 6.49
CA VAL A 142 -15.78 -0.51 6.57
C VAL A 142 -16.21 -1.94 6.88
N TYR A 143 -15.74 -2.89 6.09
CA TYR A 143 -15.95 -4.31 6.31
C TYR A 143 -14.63 -5.03 6.61
N VAL A 144 -14.51 -5.59 7.81
CA VAL A 144 -13.31 -6.28 8.30
C VAL A 144 -13.66 -7.73 8.63
N TYR A 145 -13.20 -8.67 7.80
CA TYR A 145 -13.67 -10.07 7.89
C TYR A 145 -12.57 -11.10 7.70
N ARG A 146 -12.46 -12.07 8.61
CA ARG A 146 -11.51 -13.20 8.52
C ARG A 146 -10.06 -12.75 8.25
N ASN A 147 -9.59 -11.73 8.95
CA ASN A 147 -8.16 -11.38 8.95
C ASN A 147 -7.46 -12.06 10.13
N THR A 148 -6.19 -12.40 9.95
CA THR A 148 -5.26 -12.72 11.05
C THR A 148 -4.34 -11.51 11.22
N VAL A 149 -4.38 -10.87 12.38
CA VAL A 149 -3.66 -9.64 12.68
C VAL A 149 -2.72 -9.91 13.85
N ASP A 150 -1.42 -9.82 13.60
CA ASP A 150 -0.38 -10.06 14.61
C ASP A 150 -0.33 -8.87 15.62
N GLY A 151 -0.69 -7.65 15.20
CA GLY A 151 -0.87 -6.48 16.05
C GLY A 151 -2.32 -6.23 16.50
N ASN A 152 -2.73 -4.96 16.56
CA ASN A 152 -4.06 -4.54 17.00
C ASN A 152 -5.04 -4.36 15.83
N LEU A 153 -6.33 -4.52 16.12
CA LEU A 153 -7.44 -4.11 15.26
C LEU A 153 -8.11 -2.87 15.88
N GLN A 154 -7.87 -1.69 15.30
CA GLN A 154 -8.27 -0.40 15.89
C GLN A 154 -9.22 0.35 14.96
N CYS A 155 -10.36 0.79 15.49
CA CYS A 155 -11.35 1.49 14.68
C CYS A 155 -12.02 2.65 15.40
N LYS A 156 -11.77 3.86 14.92
CA LYS A 156 -12.22 5.10 15.57
C LYS A 156 -12.92 6.02 14.58
N ALA A 157 -14.03 6.61 15.01
CA ALA A 157 -14.76 7.63 14.26
C ALA A 157 -15.22 7.23 12.83
N ASN A 158 -15.36 5.93 12.53
CA ASN A 158 -15.96 5.50 11.26
C ASN A 158 -17.48 5.59 11.33
N TYR A 159 -18.11 5.99 10.23
CA TYR A 159 -19.56 6.06 10.10
C TYR A 159 -20.01 5.56 8.72
N PRO A 160 -20.82 4.49 8.61
CA PRO A 160 -21.32 3.66 9.70
C PRO A 160 -20.20 2.93 10.44
N ARG A 161 -20.51 2.44 11.66
CA ARG A 161 -19.57 1.62 12.45
C ARG A 161 -19.09 0.43 11.60
N PRO A 162 -17.81 0.01 11.72
CA PRO A 162 -17.30 -1.12 10.96
C PRO A 162 -18.09 -2.40 11.25
N THR A 163 -18.25 -3.23 10.22
CA THR A 163 -18.97 -4.50 10.26
C THR A 163 -18.04 -5.65 9.86
N GLY A 164 -18.45 -6.89 10.11
CA GLY A 164 -17.69 -8.09 9.76
C GLY A 164 -17.63 -9.07 10.91
N GLY A 165 -16.55 -9.85 10.98
CA GLY A 165 -16.38 -10.91 11.98
C GLY A 165 -15.31 -11.93 11.61
N GLY A 166 -15.06 -12.85 12.53
CA GLY A 166 -14.12 -13.95 12.33
C GLY A 166 -12.65 -13.52 12.26
N ASN A 167 -12.32 -12.33 12.78
CA ASN A 167 -10.95 -11.87 12.84
C ASN A 167 -10.21 -12.49 14.03
N ILE A 168 -9.01 -13.01 13.79
CA ILE A 168 -8.06 -13.47 14.80
C ILE A 168 -7.08 -12.32 15.00
N VAL A 169 -7.01 -11.78 16.21
CA VAL A 169 -6.17 -10.63 16.55
C VAL A 169 -5.35 -11.02 17.77
N TYR A 170 -4.02 -10.97 17.63
CA TYR A 170 -3.10 -11.33 18.71
C TYR A 170 -2.83 -10.17 19.67
N GLY A 171 -2.98 -8.93 19.21
CA GLY A 171 -3.12 -7.75 20.06
C GLY A 171 -4.58 -7.54 20.51
N ASN A 172 -4.99 -6.28 20.58
CA ASN A 172 -6.32 -5.88 21.05
C ASN A 172 -7.28 -5.54 19.91
N LYS A 173 -8.58 -5.72 20.18
CA LYS A 173 -9.67 -5.18 19.36
C LYS A 173 -10.22 -3.96 20.07
N GLU A 174 -10.04 -2.78 19.46
CA GLU A 174 -10.28 -1.50 20.12
C GLU A 174 -11.49 -0.76 19.54
N ASP A 175 -12.11 0.05 20.37
CA ASP A 175 -13.16 1.00 20.01
C ASP A 175 -14.32 0.35 19.21
N GLN A 176 -14.57 0.82 18.00
CA GLN A 176 -15.68 0.36 17.17
C GLN A 176 -15.50 -1.08 16.70
N CYS A 177 -14.27 -1.60 16.75
CA CYS A 177 -13.90 -2.93 16.31
C CYS A 177 -13.80 -3.96 17.44
N SER A 178 -14.10 -3.58 18.69
CA SER A 178 -14.14 -4.46 19.87
C SER A 178 -14.96 -5.75 19.70
N ARG A 179 -15.92 -5.78 18.75
CA ARG A 179 -16.80 -6.93 18.47
C ARG A 179 -16.46 -7.74 17.22
N LEU A 180 -15.43 -7.37 16.44
CA LEU A 180 -15.14 -7.95 15.12
C LEU A 180 -14.19 -9.14 15.15
#